data_AF-A0A645J8C2-F1
#
_entry.id   AF-A0A645J8C2-F1
#
_cell.length_a   1.000
_cell.length_b   1.000
_cell.length_c   1.000
_cell.angle_alpha   90.00
_cell.angle_beta   90.00
_cell.angle_gamma   90.00
#
_symmetry.space_group_name_H-M   'P 1'
#
loop_
_entity.id
_entity.type
_entity.pdbx_description
1 polymer ?
#
loop_
_entity_poly.entity_id
_entity_poly.type
_entity_poly.pdbx_seq_one_letter_code
_entity_poly.pdbx_strand_id
1 'polypeptide(L)' 'MDGKNIDIEKGLGGRHVSAAAISRDTVAISVTVSESGGVLRVYKDAKETICMESLQPASRYI' A
#
# COMPACT_ATOMS: atom_id res chain seq x y z
N MET A 1 -13.57 -15.18 3.49
CA MET A 1 -12.21 -14.76 3.09
C MET A 1 -11.72 -13.77 4.12
N ASP A 2 -11.13 -14.28 5.20
CA ASP A 2 -10.79 -13.49 6.38
C ASP A 2 -9.56 -12.60 6.11
N GLY A 3 -9.74 -11.28 6.15
CA GLY A 3 -8.64 -10.30 6.16
C GLY A 3 -7.80 -10.31 7.44
N LYS A 4 -7.87 -11.39 8.24
CA LYS A 4 -7.38 -11.48 9.62
C LYS A 4 -5.87 -11.66 9.78
N ASN A 5 -5.08 -11.66 8.70
CA ASN A 5 -3.64 -11.88 8.77
C ASN A 5 -2.88 -10.94 7.81
N ILE A 6 -3.16 -9.66 7.94
CA ILE A 6 -2.46 -8.60 7.20
C ILE A 6 -2.00 -7.60 8.26
N ASP A 7 -0.69 -7.53 8.48
CA ASP A 7 -0.08 -6.61 9.42
C ASP A 7 0.15 -5.26 8.71
N ILE A 8 -0.84 -4.38 8.83
CA ILE A 8 -0.84 -3.06 8.20
C ILE A 8 -0.95 -1.98 9.27
N GLU A 9 -0.24 -0.87 9.06
CA GLU A 9 -0.33 0.29 9.93
C GLU A 9 -1.77 0.79 10.09
N LYS A 10 -2.13 1.17 11.33
CA LYS A 10 -3.45 1.74 11.61
C LYS A 10 -3.61 3.07 10.87
N GLY A 11 -4.82 3.31 10.35
CA GLY A 11 -5.13 4.52 9.60
C GLY A 11 -4.96 4.39 8.08
N LEU A 12 -4.52 3.24 7.58
CA LEU A 12 -4.51 2.95 6.15
C LEU A 12 -5.87 2.47 5.64
N GLY A 13 -6.28 3.00 4.49
CA GLY A 13 -7.61 2.73 3.92
C GLY A 13 -7.69 1.38 3.20
N GLY A 14 -8.89 1.06 2.67
CA GLY A 14 -9.15 -0.22 2.02
C GLY A 14 -8.22 -0.56 0.84
N ARG A 15 -7.64 0.44 0.16
CA ARG A 15 -6.68 0.21 -0.94
C ARG A 15 -5.39 -0.44 -0.46
N HIS A 16 -4.88 0.01 0.68
CA HIS A 16 -3.68 -0.55 1.32
C HIS A 16 -3.95 -1.98 1.78
N VAL A 17 -5.10 -2.20 2.44
CA VAL A 17 -5.52 -3.54 2.90
C VAL A 17 -5.63 -4.52 1.72
N SER A 18 -6.25 -4.11 0.62
CA SER A 18 -6.34 -4.94 -0.58
C SER A 18 -4.97 -5.20 -1.22
N ALA A 19 -4.08 -4.21 -1.25
CA ALA A 19 -2.74 -4.35 -1.81
C ALA A 19 -1.88 -5.35 -1.01
N ALA A 20 -1.94 -5.29 0.31
CA ALA A 20 -1.24 -6.27 1.14
C ALA A 20 -1.88 -7.67 1.03
N ALA A 21 -3.22 -7.77 0.98
CA ALA A 21 -3.93 -9.04 0.78
C ALA A 21 -3.52 -9.73 -0.53
N ILE A 22 -3.51 -9.01 -1.65
CA ILE A 22 -3.18 -9.61 -2.96
C ILE A 22 -1.71 -10.04 -3.02
N SER A 23 -0.81 -9.30 -2.35
CA SER A 23 0.61 -9.68 -2.25
C SER A 23 0.86 -10.92 -1.38
N ARG A 24 -0.11 -11.30 -0.52
CA ARG A 24 -0.07 -12.52 0.30
C ARG A 24 -0.59 -13.73 -0.46
N ASP A 25 -1.70 -13.53 -1.17
CA ASP A 25 -2.44 -14.60 -1.83
C ASP A 25 -1.84 -14.94 -3.21
N THR A 26 -0.86 -14.16 -3.67
CA THR A 26 -0.15 -14.34 -4.95
C THR A 26 1.35 -14.10 -4.77
N VAL A 27 2.14 -14.34 -5.83
CA VAL A 27 3.56 -13.97 -5.89
C VAL A 27 3.79 -12.51 -6.34
N ALA A 28 2.74 -11.69 -6.37
CA ALA A 28 2.81 -10.33 -6.88
C ALA A 28 3.40 -9.35 -5.86
N ILE A 29 4.12 -8.37 -6.39
CA ILE A 29 4.47 -7.14 -5.66
C ILE A 29 3.37 -6.12 -5.93
N SER A 30 2.79 -5.55 -4.88
CA SER A 30 1.74 -4.53 -5.01
C SER A 30 2.25 -3.17 -4.57
N VAL A 31 1.79 -2.11 -5.25
CA VAL A 31 2.19 -0.73 -4.98
C VAL A 31 0.96 0.13 -4.78
N THR A 32 0.97 0.98 -3.76
CA THR A 32 -0.08 1.98 -3.51
C THR A 32 0.52 3.37 -3.45
N VAL A 33 -0.18 4.33 -4.06
CA VAL A 33 0.14 5.75 -4.01
C VAL A 33 -0.96 6.45 -3.23
N SER A 34 -0.60 7.10 -2.13
CA SER A 34 -1.57 7.80 -1.30
C SER A 34 -1.75 9.23 -1.81
N GLU A 35 -2.92 9.54 -2.38
CA GLU A 35 -3.25 10.88 -2.90
C GLU A 35 -3.08 11.97 -1.83
N SER A 36 -3.48 11.69 -0.58
CA SER A 36 -3.46 12.64 0.53
C SER A 36 -2.05 12.96 1.05
N GLY A 37 -1.06 12.11 0.81
CA GLY A 37 0.26 12.25 1.43
C GLY A 37 1.44 12.13 0.47
N GLY A 38 1.21 11.85 -0.81
CA GLY A 38 2.29 11.55 -1.75
C GLY A 38 3.15 10.34 -1.34
N VAL A 39 2.66 9.50 -0.43
CA VAL A 39 3.40 8.35 0.11
C VAL A 39 3.18 7.14 -0.78
N LEU A 40 4.29 6.60 -1.27
CA LEU A 40 4.40 5.36 -2.02
C LEU A 40 4.68 4.22 -1.04
N ARG A 41 3.84 3.19 -1.09
CA ARG A 41 4.00 1.97 -0.29
C ARG A 41 4.06 0.74 -1.19
N VAL A 42 5.00 -0.15 -0.90
CA VAL A 42 5.20 -1.42 -1.63
C VAL A 42 4.98 -2.58 -0.67
N TYR A 43 4.14 -3.53 -1.07
CA TYR A 43 3.87 -4.75 -0.31
C TYR A 43 4.35 -6.01 -1.03
N LYS A 44 4.85 -6.95 -0.24
CA LYS A 44 5.22 -8.31 -0.64
C LYS A 44 4.92 -9.25 0.52
N ASP A 45 4.30 -10.40 0.25
CA ASP A 45 3.98 -11.42 1.27
C ASP A 45 3.19 -10.84 2.46
N ALA A 46 2.22 -9.95 2.18
CA ALA A 46 1.44 -9.20 3.17
C ALA A 46 2.21 -8.20 4.04
N LYS A 47 3.49 -7.92 3.75
CA LYS A 47 4.34 -7.00 4.51
C LYS A 47 4.69 -5.76 3.70
N GLU A 48 4.63 -4.60 4.36
CA GLU A 48 5.22 -3.39 3.81
C GLU A 48 6.74 -3.54 3.77
N THR A 49 7.32 -3.35 2.59
CA THR A 49 8.78 -3.45 2.39
C THR A 49 9.41 -2.08 2.13
N ILE A 50 8.67 -1.18 1.47
CA ILE A 50 9.16 0.14 1.10
C ILE A 50 8.08 1.15 1.43
N CYS A 51 8.46 2.20 2.14
CA CYS A 51 7.66 3.38 2.44
C CYS A 51 8.49 4.59 2.00
N MET A 52 8.05 5.28 0.95
CA MET A 52 8.74 6.45 0.41
C MET A 52 7.79 7.62 0.34
N GLU A 53 8.24 8.77 0.84
CA GLU A 53 7.54 10.03 0.67
C GLU A 53 8.00 10.67 -0.64
N SER A 54 7.05 11.22 -1.39
CA SER A 54 7.39 12.02 -2.55
C SER A 54 8.00 13.35 -2.10
N LEU A 55 9.19 13.67 -2.63
CA LEU A 55 9.86 14.97 -2.45
C LEU A 55 9.04 16.15 -2.99
N GLN A 56 8.09 15.86 -3.88
CA GLN A 56 7.18 16.84 -4.47
C GLN A 56 5.74 16.40 -4.23
N PRO A 57 4.82 17.32 -3.87
CA PRO A 57 3.41 16.97 -3.73
C PRO A 57 2.88 16.40 -5.05
N ALA A 58 1.94 15.45 -4.94
CA ALA A 58 1.30 14.85 -6.11
C ALA A 58 0.62 15.96 -6.93
N SER A 59 1.23 16.35 -8.04
CA SER A 59 0.64 17.32 -8.96
C SER A 59 -0.46 16.61 -9.74
N ARG A 60 -1.70 17.06 -9.55
CA ARG A 60 -2.81 16.64 -10.39
C ARG A 60 -2.60 17.25 -11.78
N TYR A 61 -2.04 16.46 -12.70
CA TYR A 61 -2.02 16.84 -14.11
C TYR A 61 -3.46 16.73 -14.63
N ILE A 62 -4.11 17.89 -14.81
CA ILE A 62 -5.44 18.03 -15.44
C ILE A 62 -5.29 18.45 -16.89
#